data_AF-A0A842TN23-F1
#
_entry.id   AF-A0A842TN23-F1
#
_cell.length_a   1.000
_cell.length_b   1.000
_cell.length_c   1.000
_cell.angle_alpha   90.00
_cell.angle_beta   90.00
_cell.angle_gamma   90.00
#
_symmetry.space_group_name_H-M   'P 1'
#
loop_
_entity.id
_entity.type
_entity.pdbx_description
1 polymer ?
#
loop_
_entity_poly.entity_id
_entity_poly.type
_entity_poly.pdbx_seq_one_letter_code
_entity_poly.pdbx_strand_id
1 'polypeptide(L)'
;MSLKESELDLNAKFKIFLNSRTKAELKDIIRDYNDYCVKNDKKEYKIRGYSKYKKYELADFIIDSLPAEEKERIFKNIQQETLDKLFNDGLNLYLGKDKRENFENKEEIDGLEVGYKYKFKGFSWDGEIDILITDDNKIDDFRCTCRTGQAGGFCMHFFAGIIDLIKSDVLDPESLGVFFDLSDSQIEKLQEKKTKEIAKETIPKINTAPVIQEVSLQNEDGKVYIYDAKITEITETVSKYREHVSKVYILTVNGGKCAPGEGESIEKRSFDKINARASKNTMDKYNLKVGDIIKFKGKFKNHPKYGLVIQNIRKFTKV
;
A
#
# COMPACT_ATOMS: atom_id res chain seq x y z
N MET A 1 -0.90 -24.65 2.61
CA MET A 1 -2.09 -25.53 2.63
C MET A 1 -2.60 -25.49 1.21
N SER A 2 -2.62 -26.60 0.46
CA SER A 2 -3.16 -26.59 -0.92
C SER A 2 -4.58 -26.04 -0.90
N LEU A 3 -4.87 -25.05 -1.75
CA LEU A 3 -6.14 -24.34 -1.80
C LEU A 3 -6.99 -24.73 -3.02
N LYS A 4 -6.71 -25.87 -3.63
CA LYS A 4 -7.41 -26.32 -4.83
C LYS A 4 -8.91 -26.43 -4.58
N GLU A 5 -9.68 -25.89 -5.52
CA GLU A 5 -11.15 -25.71 -5.46
C GLU A 5 -11.91 -27.02 -5.19
N SER A 6 -11.36 -28.15 -5.63
CA SER A 6 -11.89 -29.50 -5.36
C SER A 6 -11.70 -30.00 -3.92
N GLU A 7 -10.98 -29.28 -3.06
CA GLU A 7 -10.54 -29.76 -1.74
C GLU A 7 -11.09 -28.95 -0.54
N LEU A 8 -11.74 -27.80 -0.77
CA LEU A 8 -12.21 -26.92 0.31
C LEU A 8 -13.70 -27.15 0.65
N ASP A 9 -13.96 -28.12 1.52
CA ASP A 9 -15.29 -28.32 2.11
C ASP A 9 -15.67 -27.20 3.12
N LEU A 10 -16.92 -27.23 3.60
CA LEU A 10 -17.40 -26.24 4.58
C LEU A 10 -16.54 -26.17 5.84
N ASN A 11 -16.03 -27.31 6.35
CA ASN A 11 -15.23 -27.32 7.57
C ASN A 11 -13.87 -26.67 7.32
N ALA A 12 -13.24 -26.95 6.18
CA ALA A 12 -11.96 -26.36 5.80
C ALA A 12 -12.09 -24.83 5.66
N LYS A 13 -13.13 -24.36 4.95
CA LYS A 13 -13.43 -22.92 4.86
C LYS A 13 -13.69 -22.34 6.25
N PHE A 14 -14.58 -22.95 7.03
CA PHE A 14 -14.92 -22.46 8.36
C PHE A 14 -13.68 -22.37 9.28
N LYS A 15 -12.78 -23.35 9.21
CA LYS A 15 -11.52 -23.38 9.96
C LYS A 15 -10.62 -22.18 9.64
N ILE A 16 -10.48 -21.83 8.35
CA ILE A 16 -9.70 -20.66 7.94
C ILE A 16 -10.24 -19.40 8.62
N PHE A 17 -11.57 -19.20 8.57
CA PHE A 17 -12.21 -18.03 9.17
C PHE A 17 -12.15 -18.01 10.70
N LEU A 18 -12.25 -19.16 11.37
CA LEU A 18 -12.04 -19.24 12.82
C LEU A 18 -10.59 -18.93 13.19
N ASN A 19 -9.62 -19.41 12.41
CA ASN A 19 -8.20 -19.13 12.64
C ASN A 19 -7.84 -17.65 12.43
N SER A 20 -8.60 -16.94 11.58
CA SER A 20 -8.52 -15.48 11.41
C SER A 20 -8.92 -14.69 12.66
N ARG A 21 -9.67 -15.28 13.59
CA ARG A 21 -10.22 -14.61 14.78
C ARG A 21 -9.33 -14.72 16.02
N THR A 22 -9.53 -13.83 16.97
CA THR A 22 -8.88 -13.86 18.29
C THR A 22 -9.52 -14.91 19.19
N LYS A 23 -8.81 -15.32 20.25
CA LYS A 23 -9.36 -16.28 21.24
C LYS A 23 -10.63 -15.75 21.92
N ALA A 24 -10.75 -14.44 22.10
CA ALA A 24 -11.94 -13.83 22.68
C ALA A 24 -13.14 -13.95 21.74
N GLU A 25 -12.97 -13.56 20.47
CA GLU A 25 -14.00 -13.68 19.44
C GLU A 25 -14.46 -15.14 19.25
N LEU A 26 -13.55 -16.12 19.33
CA LEU A 26 -13.94 -17.55 19.29
C LEU A 26 -14.80 -17.97 20.49
N LYS A 27 -14.52 -17.44 21.68
CA LYS A 27 -15.37 -17.70 22.86
C LYS A 27 -16.72 -17.01 22.74
N ASP A 28 -16.78 -15.84 22.12
CA ASP A 28 -18.02 -15.14 21.86
C ASP A 28 -18.92 -15.94 20.92
N ILE A 29 -18.38 -16.55 19.85
CA ILE A 29 -19.13 -17.47 18.98
C ILE A 29 -19.78 -18.62 19.79
N ILE A 30 -19.01 -19.22 20.71
CA ILE A 30 -19.54 -20.30 21.58
C ILE A 30 -20.63 -19.77 22.52
N ARG A 31 -20.46 -18.58 23.09
CA ARG A 31 -21.46 -17.96 23.96
C ARG A 31 -22.74 -17.67 23.19
N ASP A 32 -22.65 -17.07 22.02
CA ASP A 32 -23.80 -16.73 21.19
C ASP A 32 -24.56 -17.98 20.73
N TYR A 33 -23.84 -19.05 20.39
CA TYR A 33 -24.44 -20.35 20.11
C TYR A 33 -25.15 -20.93 21.35
N ASN A 34 -24.50 -20.89 22.51
CA ASN A 34 -25.09 -21.35 23.76
C ASN A 34 -26.35 -20.57 24.14
N ASP A 35 -26.39 -19.27 23.89
CA ASP A 35 -27.56 -18.43 24.11
C ASP A 35 -28.68 -18.74 23.11
N TYR A 36 -28.33 -19.00 21.84
CA TYR A 36 -29.26 -19.53 20.85
C TYR A 36 -29.88 -20.86 21.30
N CYS A 37 -29.07 -21.80 21.80
CA CYS A 37 -29.56 -23.06 22.35
C CYS A 37 -30.55 -22.85 23.50
N VAL A 38 -30.29 -21.92 24.41
CA VAL A 38 -31.21 -21.62 25.52
C VAL A 38 -32.52 -21.03 24.99
N LYS A 39 -32.45 -20.09 24.05
CA LYS A 39 -33.63 -19.42 23.48
C LYS A 39 -34.56 -20.36 22.69
N ASN A 40 -34.01 -21.44 22.13
CA ASN A 40 -34.75 -22.40 21.30
C ASN A 40 -35.00 -23.73 22.02
N ASP A 41 -34.85 -23.79 23.34
CA ASP A 41 -35.02 -24.98 24.19
C ASP A 41 -34.18 -26.20 23.75
N LYS A 42 -32.96 -25.93 23.26
CA LYS A 42 -31.95 -26.89 22.80
C LYS A 42 -30.77 -26.99 23.80
N LYS A 43 -31.04 -27.00 25.11
CA LYS A 43 -30.02 -26.83 26.17
C LYS A 43 -28.98 -27.96 26.24
N GLU A 44 -29.34 -29.14 25.76
CA GLU A 44 -28.50 -30.33 25.64
C GLU A 44 -27.39 -30.16 24.60
N TYR A 45 -27.60 -29.31 23.58
CA TYR A 45 -26.61 -29.03 22.53
C TYR A 45 -25.60 -27.95 22.90
N LYS A 46 -25.68 -27.41 24.13
CA LYS A 46 -24.73 -26.38 24.59
C LYS A 46 -23.30 -26.90 24.61
N ILE A 47 -22.40 -26.11 24.05
CA ILE A 47 -20.96 -26.35 24.08
C ILE A 47 -20.40 -25.99 25.46
N ARG A 48 -19.70 -26.94 26.09
CA ARG A 48 -19.09 -26.80 27.43
C ARG A 48 -17.62 -27.23 27.41
N GLY A 49 -16.88 -26.91 28.47
CA GLY A 49 -15.50 -27.38 28.65
C GLY A 49 -14.45 -26.75 27.74
N TYR A 50 -14.78 -25.64 27.07
CA TYR A 50 -13.91 -25.00 26.08
C TYR A 50 -12.85 -24.06 26.67
N SER A 51 -12.87 -23.81 27.98
CA SER A 51 -11.94 -22.89 28.66
C SER A 51 -10.48 -23.37 28.63
N LYS A 52 -10.26 -24.69 28.56
CA LYS A 52 -8.94 -25.33 28.56
C LYS A 52 -8.18 -25.18 27.24
N TYR A 53 -8.87 -24.95 26.12
CA TYR A 53 -8.24 -24.94 24.80
C TYR A 53 -7.46 -23.65 24.55
N LYS A 54 -6.34 -23.79 23.85
CA LYS A 54 -5.59 -22.69 23.23
C LYS A 54 -6.36 -22.17 22.00
N LYS A 55 -5.94 -21.04 21.42
CA LYS A 55 -6.64 -20.42 20.28
C LYS A 55 -6.90 -21.42 19.13
N TYR A 56 -5.86 -22.12 18.71
CA TYR A 56 -5.91 -22.99 17.53
C TYR A 56 -6.75 -24.25 17.80
N GLU A 57 -6.55 -24.86 18.96
CA GLU A 57 -7.37 -26.00 19.42
C GLU A 57 -8.85 -25.61 19.60
N LEU A 58 -9.13 -24.35 19.93
CA LEU A 58 -10.49 -23.86 20.10
C LEU A 58 -11.24 -23.76 18.76
N ALA A 59 -10.55 -23.44 17.66
CA ALA A 59 -11.16 -23.43 16.33
C ALA A 59 -11.59 -24.85 15.92
N ASP A 60 -10.71 -25.83 16.09
CA ASP A 60 -11.00 -27.25 15.82
C ASP A 60 -12.15 -27.73 16.71
N PHE A 61 -12.10 -27.44 18.00
CA PHE A 61 -13.14 -27.80 18.95
C PHE A 61 -14.52 -27.21 18.57
N ILE A 62 -14.58 -25.98 18.08
CA ILE A 62 -15.84 -25.37 17.60
C ILE A 62 -16.41 -26.15 16.43
N ILE A 63 -15.56 -26.51 15.45
CA ILE A 63 -15.98 -27.29 14.28
C ILE A 63 -16.48 -28.67 14.70
N ASP A 64 -15.80 -29.34 15.63
CA ASP A 64 -16.19 -30.68 16.08
C ASP A 64 -17.46 -30.66 16.94
N SER A 65 -17.74 -29.54 17.62
CA SER A 65 -18.86 -29.43 18.55
C SER A 65 -20.16 -28.94 17.92
N LEU A 66 -20.12 -28.29 16.76
CA LEU A 66 -21.31 -27.70 16.13
C LEU A 66 -22.02 -28.69 15.20
N PRO A 67 -23.36 -28.79 15.25
CA PRO A 67 -24.14 -29.46 14.22
C PRO A 67 -23.98 -28.81 12.84
N ALA A 68 -24.13 -29.57 11.75
CA ALA A 68 -23.91 -29.10 10.39
C ALA A 68 -24.72 -27.83 10.02
N GLU A 69 -26.00 -27.79 10.36
CA GLU A 69 -26.88 -26.63 10.14
C GLU A 69 -26.37 -25.36 10.85
N GLU A 70 -25.85 -25.53 12.07
CA GLU A 70 -25.32 -24.43 12.88
C GLU A 70 -23.95 -23.97 12.39
N LYS A 71 -23.12 -24.89 11.85
CA LYS A 71 -21.88 -24.52 11.17
C LYS A 71 -22.17 -23.58 10.02
N GLU A 72 -23.14 -23.90 9.16
CA GLU A 72 -23.46 -23.07 8.00
C GLU A 72 -24.00 -21.69 8.43
N ARG A 73 -24.91 -21.66 9.40
CA ARG A 73 -25.47 -20.41 9.93
C ARG A 73 -24.39 -19.51 10.55
N ILE A 74 -23.53 -20.08 11.40
CA ILE A 74 -22.46 -19.33 12.06
C ILE A 74 -21.41 -18.92 11.03
N PHE A 75 -21.06 -19.80 10.09
CA PHE A 75 -20.09 -19.53 9.04
C PHE A 75 -20.49 -18.31 8.21
N LYS A 76 -21.73 -18.23 7.72
CA LYS A 76 -22.22 -17.07 6.94
C LYS A 76 -22.07 -15.75 7.71
N ASN A 77 -22.42 -15.74 8.99
CA ASN A 77 -22.28 -14.55 9.83
C ASN A 77 -20.81 -14.16 10.02
N ILE A 78 -19.96 -15.13 10.38
CA ILE A 78 -18.57 -14.82 10.68
C ILE A 78 -17.76 -14.47 9.44
N GLN A 79 -18.12 -15.03 8.28
CA GLN A 79 -17.44 -14.83 7.01
C GLN A 79 -17.47 -13.35 6.66
N GLN A 80 -18.67 -12.76 6.52
CA GLN A 80 -18.82 -11.37 6.11
C GLN A 80 -18.08 -10.40 7.04
N GLU A 81 -18.28 -10.52 8.35
CA GLU A 81 -17.61 -9.67 9.35
C GLU A 81 -16.08 -9.77 9.27
N THR A 82 -15.56 -10.99 9.07
CA THR A 82 -14.12 -11.22 8.99
C THR A 82 -13.56 -10.64 7.71
N LEU A 83 -14.25 -10.82 6.57
CA LEU A 83 -13.86 -10.27 5.28
C LEU A 83 -13.82 -8.76 5.32
N ASP A 84 -14.88 -8.11 5.81
CA ASP A 84 -14.94 -6.64 5.87
C ASP A 84 -13.82 -6.06 6.72
N LYS A 85 -13.55 -6.66 7.88
CA LYS A 85 -12.47 -6.23 8.76
C LYS A 85 -11.11 -6.41 8.07
N LEU A 86 -10.81 -7.62 7.61
CA LEU A 86 -9.50 -7.94 7.04
C LEU A 86 -9.24 -7.23 5.72
N PHE A 87 -10.26 -7.06 4.88
CA PHE A 87 -10.17 -6.29 3.65
C PHE A 87 -9.85 -4.83 3.93
N ASN A 88 -10.56 -4.18 4.85
CA ASN A 88 -10.29 -2.78 5.18
C ASN A 88 -8.92 -2.62 5.85
N ASP A 89 -8.52 -3.54 6.73
CA ASP A 89 -7.20 -3.54 7.36
C ASP A 89 -6.09 -3.74 6.31
N GLY A 90 -6.25 -4.72 5.41
CA GLY A 90 -5.33 -4.97 4.31
C GLY A 90 -5.25 -3.80 3.33
N LEU A 91 -6.38 -3.16 3.02
CA LEU A 91 -6.42 -1.96 2.18
C LEU A 91 -5.69 -0.78 2.85
N ASN A 92 -5.86 -0.60 4.16
CA ASN A 92 -5.14 0.43 4.90
C ASN A 92 -3.64 0.16 4.92
N LEU A 93 -3.23 -1.11 5.09
CA LEU A 93 -1.82 -1.51 5.03
C LEU A 93 -1.23 -1.27 3.64
N TYR A 94 -1.90 -1.72 2.59
CA TYR A 94 -1.52 -1.48 1.19
C TYR A 94 -1.39 0.01 0.86
N LEU A 95 -2.32 0.84 1.36
CA LEU A 95 -2.30 2.30 1.12
C LEU A 95 -1.32 3.07 2.01
N GLY A 96 -0.55 2.41 2.89
CA GLY A 96 0.36 3.04 3.84
C GLY A 96 -0.36 3.90 4.89
N LYS A 97 -1.62 3.56 5.20
CA LYS A 97 -2.44 4.20 6.24
C LYS A 97 -2.40 3.46 7.57
N ASP A 98 -1.95 2.20 7.58
CA ASP A 98 -1.73 1.49 8.84
C ASP A 98 -0.61 2.18 9.64
N LYS A 99 -0.79 2.26 10.96
CA LYS A 99 0.12 2.98 11.86
C LYS A 99 1.19 2.08 12.47
N ARG A 100 0.98 0.77 12.42
CA ARG A 100 1.79 -0.24 13.12
C ARG A 100 2.81 -0.87 12.18
N GLU A 101 2.43 -1.06 10.91
CA GLU A 101 3.23 -1.77 9.92
C GLU A 101 3.16 -1.06 8.56
N ASN A 102 4.21 -1.22 7.76
CA ASN A 102 4.28 -0.69 6.40
C ASN A 102 4.65 -1.80 5.42
N PHE A 103 4.11 -1.69 4.21
CA PHE A 103 4.56 -2.45 3.05
C PHE A 103 5.93 -1.93 2.59
N GLU A 104 6.94 -2.81 2.58
CA GLU A 104 8.32 -2.44 2.22
C GLU A 104 8.66 -2.85 0.78
N ASN A 105 8.38 -4.10 0.43
CA ASN A 105 8.82 -4.65 -0.86
C ASN A 105 7.88 -5.74 -1.39
N LYS A 106 7.90 -5.89 -2.72
CA LYS A 106 7.33 -6.99 -3.50
C LYS A 106 8.46 -7.62 -4.31
N GLU A 107 8.59 -8.94 -4.23
CA GLU A 107 9.54 -9.74 -4.99
C GLU A 107 8.75 -10.84 -5.71
N GLU A 108 9.01 -11.03 -7.00
CA GLU A 108 8.51 -12.19 -7.73
C GLU A 108 9.40 -13.40 -7.41
N ILE A 109 8.78 -14.54 -7.19
CA ILE A 109 9.44 -15.80 -6.87
C ILE A 109 9.38 -16.67 -8.14
N ASP A 110 10.52 -16.83 -8.80
CA ASP A 110 10.64 -17.71 -9.97
C ASP A 110 10.75 -19.19 -9.54
N GLY A 111 9.88 -20.03 -10.10
CA GLY A 111 9.77 -21.47 -9.84
C GLY A 111 8.88 -22.20 -10.86
N LEU A 112 8.36 -23.38 -10.51
CA LEU A 112 7.35 -24.10 -11.33
C LEU A 112 5.97 -23.42 -11.30
N GLU A 113 5.75 -22.50 -10.35
CA GLU A 113 4.56 -21.67 -10.18
C GLU A 113 5.03 -20.22 -10.01
N VAL A 114 4.26 -19.24 -10.51
CA VAL A 114 4.56 -17.82 -10.30
C VAL A 114 4.12 -17.44 -8.89
N GLY A 115 5.08 -17.06 -8.05
CA GLY A 115 4.81 -16.63 -6.68
C GLY A 115 5.14 -15.17 -6.45
N TYR A 116 4.48 -14.55 -5.48
CA TYR A 116 4.80 -13.19 -5.02
C TYR A 116 5.11 -13.19 -3.53
N LYS A 117 6.29 -12.70 -3.18
CA LYS A 117 6.71 -12.44 -1.81
C LYS A 117 6.51 -10.97 -1.47
N TYR A 118 5.81 -10.71 -0.38
CA TYR A 118 5.63 -9.38 0.15
C TYR A 118 6.28 -9.27 1.53
N LYS A 119 7.06 -8.19 1.70
CA LYS A 119 7.74 -7.87 2.97
C LYS A 119 7.05 -6.70 3.65
N PHE A 120 6.77 -6.87 4.92
CA PHE A 120 6.17 -5.87 5.79
C PHE A 120 7.09 -5.58 6.97
N LYS A 121 7.12 -4.33 7.40
CA LYS A 121 7.94 -3.89 8.53
C LYS A 121 7.12 -3.16 9.57
N GLY A 122 7.14 -3.71 10.78
CA GLY A 122 6.64 -3.09 11.98
C GLY A 122 7.72 -2.32 12.74
N PHE A 123 7.36 -1.81 13.92
CA PHE A 123 8.31 -1.08 14.78
C PHE A 123 9.46 -1.98 15.29
N SER A 124 9.17 -3.24 15.59
CA SER A 124 10.12 -4.18 16.18
C SER A 124 10.00 -5.61 15.63
N TRP A 125 9.38 -5.77 14.46
CA TRP A 125 9.22 -7.06 13.81
C TRP A 125 9.13 -6.87 12.30
N ASP A 126 9.54 -7.90 11.57
CA ASP A 126 9.36 -8.01 10.14
C ASP A 126 8.40 -9.17 9.85
N GLY A 127 7.56 -8.99 8.83
CA GLY A 127 6.59 -9.96 8.37
C GLY A 127 6.79 -10.26 6.90
N GLU A 128 6.55 -11.50 6.50
CA GLU A 128 6.57 -11.91 5.11
C GLU A 128 5.27 -12.66 4.79
N ILE A 129 4.81 -12.52 3.55
CA ILE A 129 3.83 -13.43 2.97
C ILE A 129 4.23 -13.82 1.57
N ASP A 130 4.15 -15.12 1.31
CA ASP A 130 4.24 -15.69 -0.02
C ASP A 130 2.82 -16.01 -0.49
N ILE A 131 2.47 -15.58 -1.71
CA ILE A 131 1.22 -15.95 -2.39
C ILE A 131 1.63 -16.65 -3.68
N LEU A 132 1.26 -17.93 -3.82
CA LEU A 132 1.53 -18.73 -5.01
C LEU A 132 0.32 -18.67 -5.93
N ILE A 133 0.58 -18.46 -7.22
CA ILE A 133 -0.43 -18.33 -8.25
C ILE A 133 -0.21 -19.42 -9.31
N THR A 134 -1.29 -20.05 -9.73
CA THR A 134 -1.33 -20.99 -10.85
C THR A 134 -1.22 -20.29 -12.20
N ASP A 135 -0.94 -21.04 -13.26
CA ASP A 135 -0.87 -20.50 -14.64
C ASP A 135 -2.21 -19.90 -15.13
N ASP A 136 -3.35 -20.26 -14.51
CA ASP A 136 -4.68 -19.69 -14.79
C ASP A 136 -5.03 -18.50 -13.86
N ASN A 137 -4.04 -17.87 -13.24
CA ASN A 137 -4.17 -16.69 -12.39
C ASN A 137 -5.10 -16.91 -11.17
N LYS A 138 -5.03 -18.10 -10.55
CA LYS A 138 -5.73 -18.41 -9.28
C LYS A 138 -4.73 -18.61 -8.15
N ILE A 139 -5.17 -18.39 -6.91
CA ILE A 139 -4.33 -18.63 -5.73
C ILE A 139 -4.22 -20.15 -5.48
N ASP A 140 -3.01 -20.70 -5.50
CA ASP A 140 -2.73 -22.11 -5.15
C ASP A 140 -2.43 -22.31 -3.65
N ASP A 141 -1.60 -21.44 -3.07
CA ASP A 141 -1.23 -21.46 -1.65
C ASP A 141 -0.88 -20.05 -1.17
N PHE A 142 -0.93 -19.82 0.14
CA PHE A 142 -0.29 -18.67 0.75
C PHE A 142 0.36 -19.03 2.08
N ARG A 143 1.47 -18.37 2.40
CA ARG A 143 2.21 -18.58 3.65
C ARG A 143 2.60 -17.25 4.23
N CYS A 144 2.02 -16.89 5.37
CA CYS A 144 2.38 -15.67 6.08
C CYS A 144 3.07 -16.01 7.41
N THR A 145 4.13 -15.27 7.73
CA THR A 145 4.88 -15.42 8.98
C THR A 145 4.17 -14.82 10.20
N CYS A 146 3.07 -14.09 10.00
CA CYS A 146 2.30 -13.55 11.12
C CYS A 146 1.58 -14.67 11.88
N ARG A 147 1.28 -14.42 13.16
CA ARG A 147 0.65 -15.40 14.06
C ARG A 147 -0.68 -15.97 13.54
N THR A 148 -1.44 -15.19 12.78
CA THR A 148 -2.71 -15.61 12.18
C THR A 148 -2.48 -16.46 10.94
N GLY A 149 -1.57 -16.05 10.06
CA GLY A 149 -1.21 -16.79 8.85
C GLY A 149 -0.55 -18.14 9.14
N GLN A 150 0.36 -18.19 10.12
CA GLN A 150 0.98 -19.44 10.59
C GLN A 150 -0.04 -20.45 11.13
N ALA A 151 -1.22 -19.98 11.52
CA ALA A 151 -2.32 -20.82 11.98
C ALA A 151 -3.25 -21.27 10.85
N GLY A 152 -2.97 -20.90 9.59
CA GLY A 152 -3.85 -21.17 8.45
C GLY A 152 -5.09 -20.26 8.41
N GLY A 153 -5.05 -19.09 9.05
CA GLY A 153 -6.10 -18.08 8.95
C GLY A 153 -5.74 -16.98 7.94
N PHE A 154 -6.76 -16.29 7.43
CA PHE A 154 -6.55 -15.06 6.69
C PHE A 154 -6.10 -13.93 7.61
N CYS A 155 -5.21 -13.08 7.11
CA CYS A 155 -4.66 -11.95 7.84
C CYS A 155 -4.63 -10.69 6.97
N MET A 156 -4.40 -9.52 7.58
CA MET A 156 -4.29 -8.27 6.83
C MET A 156 -3.15 -8.29 5.80
N HIS A 157 -2.07 -9.05 6.03
CA HIS A 157 -0.98 -9.22 5.06
C HIS A 157 -1.43 -9.95 3.80
N PHE A 158 -2.23 -11.00 3.96
CA PHE A 158 -2.86 -11.70 2.85
C PHE A 158 -3.76 -10.75 2.05
N PHE A 159 -4.63 -10.00 2.74
CA PHE A 159 -5.48 -9.03 2.07
C PHE A 159 -4.69 -7.91 1.37
N ALA A 160 -3.62 -7.40 1.97
CA ALA A 160 -2.75 -6.42 1.32
C ALA A 160 -2.10 -6.98 0.05
N GLY A 161 -1.65 -8.23 0.07
CA GLY A 161 -1.07 -8.92 -1.09
C GLY A 161 -2.09 -9.14 -2.21
N ILE A 162 -3.27 -9.70 -1.92
CA ILE A 162 -4.30 -9.89 -2.95
C ILE A 162 -4.78 -8.55 -3.54
N ILE A 163 -4.88 -7.49 -2.74
CA ILE A 163 -5.24 -6.14 -3.22
C ILE A 163 -4.20 -5.64 -4.22
N ASP A 164 -2.91 -5.82 -3.94
CA ASP A 164 -1.82 -5.47 -4.85
C ASP A 164 -1.88 -6.27 -6.16
N LEU A 165 -2.10 -7.59 -6.07
CA LEU A 165 -2.19 -8.47 -7.23
C LEU A 165 -3.39 -8.12 -8.13
N ILE A 166 -4.55 -7.87 -7.53
CA ILE A 166 -5.74 -7.44 -8.28
C ILE A 166 -5.49 -6.09 -8.96
N LYS A 167 -4.90 -5.13 -8.24
CA LYS A 167 -4.59 -3.80 -8.80
C LYS A 167 -3.48 -3.82 -9.86
N SER A 168 -2.66 -4.87 -9.88
CA SER A 168 -1.60 -5.09 -10.87
C SER A 168 -2.08 -5.95 -12.04
N ASP A 169 -3.38 -6.25 -12.14
CA ASP A 169 -3.98 -7.14 -13.14
C ASP A 169 -3.37 -8.56 -13.19
N VAL A 170 -2.80 -9.02 -12.06
CA VAL A 170 -2.24 -10.38 -11.92
C VAL A 170 -3.31 -11.38 -11.46
N LEU A 171 -4.25 -10.93 -10.62
CA LEU A 171 -5.30 -11.77 -10.06
C LEU A 171 -6.67 -11.20 -10.42
N ASP A 172 -7.56 -12.05 -10.92
CA ASP A 172 -8.98 -11.68 -11.10
C ASP A 172 -9.70 -11.72 -9.75
N PRO A 173 -10.42 -10.65 -9.31
CA PRO A 173 -11.27 -10.71 -8.12
C PRO A 173 -12.21 -11.92 -8.08
N GLU A 174 -12.73 -12.37 -9.23
CA GLU A 174 -13.63 -13.52 -9.30
C GLU A 174 -12.94 -14.84 -8.91
N SER A 175 -11.61 -14.93 -9.10
CA SER A 175 -10.82 -16.11 -8.68
C SER A 175 -10.84 -16.35 -7.17
N LEU A 176 -11.20 -15.33 -6.36
CA LEU A 176 -11.33 -15.45 -4.92
C LEU A 176 -12.60 -16.21 -4.49
N GLY A 177 -13.60 -16.37 -5.38
CA GLY A 177 -14.89 -17.01 -5.09
C GLY A 177 -14.77 -18.46 -4.57
N VAL A 178 -13.63 -19.11 -4.84
CA VAL A 178 -13.28 -20.41 -4.23
C VAL A 178 -13.25 -20.32 -2.70
N PHE A 179 -12.80 -19.20 -2.15
CA PHE A 179 -12.68 -18.93 -0.72
C PHE A 179 -13.85 -18.13 -0.18
N PHE A 180 -14.15 -17.02 -0.86
CA PHE A 180 -15.11 -16.03 -0.43
C PHE A 180 -15.43 -15.05 -1.56
N ASP A 181 -16.61 -14.47 -1.49
CA ASP A 181 -17.02 -13.40 -2.38
C ASP A 181 -16.68 -12.04 -1.77
N LEU A 182 -16.09 -11.17 -2.57
CA LEU A 182 -15.99 -9.76 -2.23
C LEU A 182 -17.33 -9.08 -2.53
N SER A 183 -17.80 -8.23 -1.63
CA SER A 183 -18.99 -7.41 -1.90
C SER A 183 -18.74 -6.43 -3.06
N ASP A 184 -19.81 -6.01 -3.75
CA ASP A 184 -19.74 -4.97 -4.80
C ASP A 184 -18.96 -3.73 -4.33
N SER A 185 -19.20 -3.29 -3.09
CA SER A 185 -18.50 -2.13 -2.52
C SER A 185 -16.98 -2.34 -2.33
N GLN A 186 -16.55 -3.58 -2.12
CA GLN A 186 -15.13 -3.95 -2.01
C GLN A 186 -14.51 -4.03 -3.41
N ILE A 187 -15.21 -4.62 -4.37
CA ILE A 187 -14.81 -4.66 -5.78
C ILE A 187 -14.69 -3.23 -6.33
N GLU A 188 -15.66 -2.36 -6.08
CA GLU A 188 -15.61 -0.95 -6.43
C GLU A 188 -14.38 -0.27 -5.81
N LYS A 189 -14.01 -0.54 -4.56
CA LYS A 189 -12.77 0.02 -3.95
C LYS A 189 -11.48 -0.51 -4.58
N LEU A 190 -11.50 -1.74 -5.11
CA LEU A 190 -10.38 -2.31 -5.85
C LEU A 190 -10.26 -1.66 -7.23
N GLN A 191 -11.38 -1.53 -7.93
CA GLN A 191 -11.54 -0.94 -9.26
C GLN A 191 -11.53 0.59 -9.26
N GLU A 192 -11.72 1.23 -8.10
CA GLU A 192 -11.45 2.63 -7.87
C GLU A 192 -9.99 2.83 -8.29
N LYS A 193 -9.83 3.30 -9.53
CA LYS A 193 -8.65 3.99 -10.01
C LYS A 193 -8.52 5.24 -9.17
N LYS A 194 -8.09 5.07 -7.92
CA LYS A 194 -7.26 6.11 -7.34
C LYS A 194 -6.09 6.19 -8.29
N THR A 195 -6.00 7.35 -8.94
CA THR A 195 -4.79 8.01 -9.41
C THR A 195 -3.78 7.97 -8.26
N LYS A 196 -3.25 6.78 -8.05
CA LYS A 196 -2.26 6.30 -7.09
C LYS A 196 -1.64 5.06 -7.74
N GLU A 197 -1.36 5.17 -9.02
CA GLU A 197 0.02 5.08 -9.41
C GLU A 197 0.82 6.05 -8.48
N ILE A 198 1.52 5.64 -7.44
CA ILE A 198 2.76 4.85 -7.41
C ILE A 198 3.00 3.89 -8.59
N ALA A 199 2.75 4.31 -9.84
CA ALA A 199 3.90 4.66 -10.66
C ALA A 199 4.91 5.39 -9.79
N LYS A 200 5.99 4.67 -9.49
CA LYS A 200 7.28 5.28 -9.75
C LYS A 200 7.25 5.81 -11.20
N GLU A 201 6.58 6.94 -11.47
CA GLU A 201 7.22 7.93 -12.32
C GLU A 201 8.45 8.28 -11.51
N THR A 202 9.52 7.52 -11.78
CA THR A 202 10.83 7.82 -11.26
C THR A 202 11.10 9.23 -11.71
N ILE A 203 10.91 10.19 -10.79
CA ILE A 203 11.38 11.57 -10.95
C ILE A 203 12.76 11.43 -11.57
N PRO A 204 12.96 11.88 -12.82
CA PRO A 204 14.18 11.56 -13.55
C PRO A 204 15.34 12.12 -12.74
N LYS A 205 16.22 11.22 -12.30
CA LYS A 205 17.40 11.60 -11.51
C LYS A 205 18.36 12.32 -12.45
N ILE A 206 18.50 13.64 -12.28
CA ILE A 206 19.37 14.45 -13.13
C ILE A 206 20.78 14.40 -12.54
N ASN A 207 21.66 13.59 -13.12
CA ASN A 207 23.03 13.46 -12.61
C ASN A 207 23.98 14.53 -13.17
N THR A 208 23.61 15.19 -14.26
CA THR A 208 24.43 16.19 -14.95
C THR A 208 23.61 17.40 -15.35
N ALA A 209 24.12 18.59 -15.04
CA ALA A 209 23.58 19.87 -15.49
C ALA A 209 24.74 20.86 -15.63
N PRO A 210 25.66 20.64 -16.58
CA PRO A 210 26.97 21.30 -16.61
C PRO A 210 26.86 22.82 -16.61
N VAL A 211 25.99 23.38 -17.44
CA VAL A 211 25.78 24.84 -17.53
C VAL A 211 25.29 25.43 -16.20
N ILE A 212 24.32 24.78 -15.55
CA ILE A 212 23.79 25.25 -14.26
C ILE A 212 24.84 25.11 -13.17
N GLN A 213 25.66 24.05 -13.21
CA GLN A 213 26.75 23.83 -12.27
C GLN A 213 27.81 24.93 -12.41
N GLU A 214 28.26 25.25 -13.62
CA GLU A 214 29.17 26.37 -13.89
C GLU A 214 28.62 27.70 -13.40
N VAL A 215 27.36 27.99 -13.73
CA VAL A 215 26.69 29.22 -13.28
C VAL A 215 26.58 29.28 -11.75
N SER A 216 26.35 28.14 -11.09
CA SER A 216 26.28 28.08 -9.63
C SER A 216 27.61 28.38 -8.94
N LEU A 217 28.74 28.04 -9.59
CA LEU A 217 30.09 28.29 -9.07
C LEU A 217 30.49 29.77 -9.15
N GLN A 218 29.83 30.56 -9.99
CA GLN A 218 30.07 32.01 -10.11
C GLN A 218 29.48 32.81 -8.95
N ASN A 219 28.71 32.16 -8.05
CA ASN A 219 28.18 32.76 -6.84
C ASN A 219 28.66 32.00 -5.61
N GLU A 220 29.19 32.69 -4.61
CA GLU A 220 29.63 32.09 -3.33
C GLU A 220 28.53 31.26 -2.64
N ASP A 221 27.27 31.64 -2.86
CA ASP A 221 26.10 30.97 -2.26
C ASP A 221 25.56 29.77 -3.06
N GLY A 222 26.07 29.49 -4.27
CA GLY A 222 25.54 28.46 -5.16
C GLY A 222 24.13 28.78 -5.70
N LYS A 223 23.77 30.06 -5.73
CA LYS A 223 22.46 30.53 -6.24
C LYS A 223 22.46 30.55 -7.76
N VAL A 224 21.33 30.18 -8.34
CA VAL A 224 21.10 30.23 -9.79
C VAL A 224 19.73 30.84 -10.05
N TYR A 225 19.66 31.69 -11.06
CA TYR A 225 18.42 32.25 -11.60
C TYR A 225 18.04 31.49 -12.85
N ILE A 226 16.79 31.04 -12.92
CA ILE A 226 16.21 30.31 -14.04
C ILE A 226 15.16 31.19 -14.72
N TYR A 227 15.21 31.26 -16.04
CA TYR A 227 14.36 32.07 -16.91
C TYR A 227 13.71 31.19 -17.97
N ASP A 228 12.47 31.51 -18.31
CA ASP A 228 11.74 30.98 -19.48
C ASP A 228 11.74 29.44 -19.55
N ALA A 229 11.71 28.77 -18.39
CA ALA A 229 11.76 27.32 -18.29
C ALA A 229 10.34 26.75 -18.25
N LYS A 230 10.05 25.73 -19.06
CA LYS A 230 8.73 25.13 -19.13
C LYS A 230 8.62 23.98 -18.13
N ILE A 231 7.59 23.98 -17.30
CA ILE A 231 7.27 22.83 -16.45
C ILE A 231 6.76 21.69 -17.33
N THR A 232 7.45 20.56 -17.32
CA THR A 232 7.07 19.36 -18.08
C THR A 232 6.46 18.28 -17.22
N GLU A 233 6.77 18.27 -15.92
CA GLU A 233 6.29 17.26 -14.97
C GLU A 233 6.19 17.89 -13.57
N ILE A 234 5.20 17.46 -12.78
CA ILE A 234 5.03 17.85 -11.38
C ILE A 234 4.74 16.59 -10.58
N THR A 235 5.67 16.20 -9.71
CA THR A 235 5.51 15.02 -8.86
C THR A 235 5.34 15.44 -7.40
N GLU A 236 4.26 15.00 -6.76
CA GLU A 236 4.06 15.17 -5.32
C GLU A 236 4.89 14.13 -4.54
N THR A 237 5.70 14.58 -3.59
CA THR A 237 6.45 13.72 -2.67
C THR A 237 6.23 14.14 -1.23
N VAL A 238 6.33 13.17 -0.34
CA VAL A 238 6.32 13.41 1.09
C VAL A 238 7.77 13.49 1.59
N SER A 239 8.10 14.54 2.33
CA SER A 239 9.37 14.70 3.02
C SER A 239 9.12 14.55 4.52
N LYS A 240 9.68 13.49 5.13
CA LYS A 240 9.67 13.31 6.57
C LYS A 240 10.99 13.82 7.14
N TYR A 241 10.93 14.82 8.01
CA TYR A 241 12.09 15.28 8.78
C TYR A 241 11.72 15.26 10.25
N ARG A 242 12.35 14.35 11.01
CA ARG A 242 11.93 13.98 12.38
C ARG A 242 10.46 13.51 12.38
N GLU A 243 9.60 14.16 13.15
CA GLU A 243 8.16 13.86 13.25
C GLU A 243 7.30 14.70 12.29
N HIS A 244 7.90 15.68 11.60
CA HIS A 244 7.15 16.53 10.68
C HIS A 244 7.11 15.92 9.28
N VAL A 245 5.88 15.68 8.83
CA VAL A 245 5.56 15.23 7.48
C VAL A 245 5.16 16.46 6.66
N SER A 246 5.97 16.83 5.67
CA SER A 246 5.70 17.97 4.79
C SER A 246 5.54 17.50 3.35
N LYS A 247 4.48 17.98 2.70
CA LYS A 247 4.27 17.80 1.25
C LYS A 247 5.21 18.72 0.48
N VAL A 248 5.92 18.13 -0.48
CA VAL A 248 6.90 18.80 -1.34
C VAL A 248 6.59 18.39 -2.77
N TYR A 249 6.84 19.28 -3.72
CA TYR A 249 6.64 19.03 -5.13
C TYR A 249 7.99 19.12 -5.83
N ILE A 250 8.28 18.15 -6.71
CA ILE A 250 9.43 18.21 -7.62
C ILE A 250 8.88 18.57 -9.00
N LEU A 251 9.34 19.70 -9.51
CA LEU A 251 9.03 20.20 -10.84
C LEU A 251 10.18 19.82 -11.76
N THR A 252 9.90 19.03 -12.79
CA THR A 252 10.83 18.86 -13.90
C THR A 252 10.63 20.04 -14.84
N VAL A 253 11.68 20.84 -15.07
CA VAL A 253 11.63 21.94 -16.02
C VAL A 253 12.59 21.70 -17.18
N ASN A 254 12.10 21.94 -18.40
CA ASN A 254 12.86 21.78 -19.62
C ASN A 254 13.04 23.12 -20.33
N GLY A 255 14.21 23.27 -20.94
CA GLY A 255 14.60 24.47 -21.68
C GLY A 255 14.68 25.71 -20.79
N GLY A 256 14.96 26.84 -21.43
CA GLY A 256 15.12 28.12 -20.77
C GLY A 256 16.58 28.52 -20.63
N LYS A 257 16.82 29.54 -19.81
CA LYS A 257 18.16 30.10 -19.58
C LYS A 257 18.47 30.21 -18.11
N CYS A 258 19.74 30.11 -17.75
CA CYS A 258 20.24 30.29 -16.41
C CYS A 258 21.31 31.39 -16.34
N ALA A 259 21.39 32.06 -15.18
CA ALA A 259 22.35 33.13 -14.92
C ALA A 259 22.74 33.19 -13.44
N PRO A 260 23.91 33.77 -13.10
CA PRO A 260 24.33 33.91 -11.71
C PRO A 260 23.52 35.00 -10.99
N GLY A 261 23.03 36.02 -11.69
CA GLY A 261 22.31 37.14 -11.10
C GLY A 261 20.99 37.47 -11.80
N GLU A 262 20.33 38.52 -11.30
CA GLU A 262 19.12 39.08 -11.89
C GLU A 262 19.43 40.36 -12.66
N GLY A 263 19.12 40.39 -13.96
CA GLY A 263 19.31 41.58 -14.80
C GLY A 263 19.25 41.24 -16.29
N GLU A 264 18.98 42.23 -17.13
CA GLU A 264 18.97 42.07 -18.59
C GLU A 264 20.38 42.04 -19.19
N SER A 265 21.34 42.71 -18.55
CA SER A 265 22.74 42.80 -18.97
C SER A 265 23.60 41.59 -18.58
N ILE A 266 23.04 40.62 -17.87
CA ILE A 266 23.75 39.43 -17.40
C ILE A 266 23.72 38.37 -18.51
N GLU A 267 24.87 37.77 -18.81
CA GLU A 267 24.97 36.65 -19.74
C GLU A 267 24.06 35.50 -19.28
N LYS A 268 23.12 35.12 -20.15
CA LYS A 268 22.16 34.04 -19.91
C LYS A 268 22.57 32.83 -20.74
N ARG A 269 22.75 31.68 -20.10
CA ARG A 269 23.17 30.44 -20.76
C ARG A 269 22.02 29.45 -20.84
N SER A 270 21.81 28.85 -21.99
CA SER A 270 20.75 27.85 -22.19
C SER A 270 21.04 26.58 -21.40
N PHE A 271 20.01 25.93 -20.89
CA PHE A 271 20.12 24.61 -20.26
C PHE A 271 18.98 23.70 -20.74
N ASP A 272 19.21 22.39 -20.71
CA ASP A 272 18.26 21.43 -21.25
C ASP A 272 17.17 21.06 -20.23
N LYS A 273 17.58 20.65 -19.03
CA LYS A 273 16.68 20.09 -18.03
C LYS A 273 17.23 20.26 -16.62
N ILE A 274 16.35 20.59 -15.66
CA ILE A 274 16.69 20.57 -14.23
C ILE A 274 15.46 20.28 -13.37
N ASN A 275 15.69 19.73 -12.19
CA ASN A 275 14.65 19.54 -11.18
C ASN A 275 14.60 20.77 -10.27
N ALA A 276 13.40 21.22 -9.91
CA ALA A 276 13.16 22.31 -8.98
C ALA A 276 12.25 21.85 -7.84
N ARG A 277 12.64 22.14 -6.59
CA ARG A 277 11.87 21.76 -5.40
C ARG A 277 11.00 22.91 -4.93
N ALA A 278 9.67 22.69 -4.93
CA ALA A 278 8.68 23.62 -4.42
C ALA A 278 8.00 23.08 -3.14
N SER A 279 7.66 23.98 -2.22
CA SER A 279 6.81 23.62 -1.07
C SER A 279 5.34 23.63 -1.47
N LYS A 280 4.47 22.93 -0.72
CA LYS A 280 3.02 23.03 -0.92
C LYS A 280 2.53 24.48 -0.93
N ASN A 281 2.96 25.28 0.05
CA ASN A 281 2.59 26.70 0.12
C ASN A 281 3.02 27.48 -1.14
N THR A 282 4.16 27.11 -1.74
CA THR A 282 4.63 27.74 -2.98
C THR A 282 3.78 27.32 -4.18
N MET A 283 3.44 26.03 -4.28
CA MET A 283 2.55 25.53 -5.33
C MET A 283 1.18 26.22 -5.27
N ASP A 284 0.58 26.26 -4.09
CA ASP A 284 -0.74 26.86 -3.87
C ASP A 284 -0.72 28.37 -4.17
N LYS A 285 0.32 29.09 -3.71
CA LYS A 285 0.46 30.54 -3.89
C LYS A 285 0.60 30.96 -5.36
N TYR A 286 1.34 30.19 -6.15
CA TYR A 286 1.64 30.54 -7.55
C TYR A 286 0.83 29.72 -8.56
N ASN A 287 -0.01 28.79 -8.09
CA ASN A 287 -0.88 27.92 -8.88
C ASN A 287 -0.15 27.28 -10.07
N LEU A 288 1.02 26.68 -9.81
CA LEU A 288 1.90 26.13 -10.85
C LEU A 288 1.30 24.86 -11.46
N LYS A 289 1.37 24.74 -12.78
CA LYS A 289 0.83 23.63 -13.56
C LYS A 289 1.81 23.17 -14.64
N VAL A 290 1.70 21.90 -15.04
CA VAL A 290 2.42 21.40 -16.22
C VAL A 290 2.06 22.27 -17.43
N GLY A 291 3.06 22.67 -18.19
CA GLY A 291 2.92 23.58 -19.32
C GLY A 291 3.25 25.04 -19.02
N ASP A 292 3.24 25.47 -17.74
CA ASP A 292 3.60 26.84 -17.38
C ASP A 292 5.06 27.14 -17.76
N ILE A 293 5.30 28.34 -18.29
CA ILE A 293 6.65 28.90 -18.45
C ILE A 293 6.95 29.76 -17.24
N ILE A 294 8.05 29.48 -16.56
CA ILE A 294 8.36 30.05 -15.26
C ILE A 294 9.77 30.64 -15.17
N LYS A 295 9.88 31.67 -14.33
CA LYS A 295 11.12 32.25 -13.82
C LYS A 295 11.19 32.05 -12.32
N PHE A 296 12.34 31.65 -11.80
CA PHE A 296 12.58 31.49 -10.36
C PHE A 296 14.06 31.60 -9.99
N LYS A 297 14.33 31.68 -8.68
CA LYS A 297 15.68 31.64 -8.13
C LYS A 297 15.76 30.66 -6.97
N GLY A 298 16.88 29.95 -6.87
CA GLY A 298 17.14 29.01 -5.79
C GLY A 298 18.61 28.63 -5.66
N LYS A 299 18.90 27.70 -4.76
CA LYS A 299 20.25 27.18 -4.52
C LYS A 299 20.39 25.82 -5.22
N PHE A 300 21.43 25.69 -6.04
CA PHE A 300 21.78 24.44 -6.70
C PHE A 300 22.40 23.47 -5.70
N LYS A 301 21.87 22.24 -5.62
CA LYS A 301 22.34 21.21 -4.70
C LYS A 301 22.25 19.82 -5.33
N ASN A 302 23.12 18.92 -4.91
CA ASN A 302 22.96 17.49 -5.15
C ASN A 302 22.05 16.88 -4.08
N HIS A 303 20.97 16.22 -4.48
CA HIS A 303 20.00 15.55 -3.62
C HIS A 303 20.10 14.03 -3.80
N PRO A 304 20.18 13.24 -2.71
CA PRO A 304 20.42 11.79 -2.80
C PRO A 304 19.45 11.05 -3.73
N LYS A 305 18.17 11.43 -3.69
CA LYS A 305 17.10 10.79 -4.46
C LYS A 305 16.90 11.36 -5.87
N TYR A 306 17.18 12.64 -6.08
CA TYR A 306 16.75 13.37 -7.31
C TYR A 306 17.94 13.84 -8.16
N GLY A 307 19.17 13.62 -7.69
CA GLY A 307 20.37 14.17 -8.31
C GLY A 307 20.42 15.69 -8.13
N LEU A 308 20.85 16.39 -9.16
CA LEU A 308 20.98 17.84 -9.19
C LEU A 308 19.60 18.51 -9.19
N VAL A 309 19.38 19.39 -8.22
CA VAL A 309 18.10 20.05 -7.99
C VAL A 309 18.30 21.48 -7.49
N ILE A 310 17.40 22.38 -7.90
CA ILE A 310 17.32 23.75 -7.38
C ILE A 310 16.35 23.77 -6.20
N GLN A 311 16.84 24.16 -5.02
CA GLN A 311 16.08 24.19 -3.77
C GLN A 311 15.97 25.60 -3.20
N ASN A 312 15.23 25.74 -2.09
CA ASN A 312 15.03 27.02 -1.40
C ASN A 312 14.38 28.11 -2.27
N ILE A 313 13.51 27.70 -3.19
CA ILE A 313 12.78 28.60 -4.07
C ILE A 313 11.63 29.25 -3.29
N ARG A 314 11.65 30.58 -3.19
CA ARG A 314 10.64 31.35 -2.44
C ARG A 314 9.58 32.01 -3.33
N LYS A 315 9.91 32.24 -4.60
CA LYS A 315 9.06 32.96 -5.56
C LYS A 315 9.20 32.32 -6.94
N PHE A 316 8.06 32.10 -7.57
CA PHE A 316 7.94 31.83 -9.00
C PHE A 316 7.25 33.03 -9.66
N THR A 317 7.56 33.26 -10.92
CA THR A 317 6.85 34.19 -11.80
C THR A 317 6.49 33.41 -13.05
N LYS A 318 5.21 33.41 -13.43
CA LYS A 318 4.78 32.90 -14.74
C LYS A 318 5.11 33.96 -15.80
N VAL A 319 5.68 33.53 -16.91
CA VAL A 319 6.06 34.40 -18.05
C VAL A 319 4.94 34.40 -19.07
#